data_AF-A0A378Y0M4-F1
#
_entry.id   AF-A0A378Y0M4-F1
#
_cell.length_a   1.000
_cell.length_b   1.000
_cell.length_c   1.000
_cell.angle_alpha   90.00
_cell.angle_beta   90.00
_cell.angle_gamma   90.00
#
_symmetry.space_group_name_H-M   'P 1'
#
loop_
_entity.id
_entity.type
_entity.pdbx_description
1 polymer ?
#
loop_
_entity_poly.entity_id
_entity_poly.type
_entity_poly.pdbx_seq_one_letter_code
_entity_poly.pdbx_strand_id
1 'polypeptide(L)'
;MTIYAYDSIDLVRPKWGGEDRKNKWEEYEDQFEELLKLYQVDLLSFEQIAEKAGVNWWTIKTLFKAKGVKLISHKERSKIKRAKDYPLLYDLHYNQGLTLNQIYAKYKYSPPYIRQVLREGHVLA
;
A
#
# COMPACT_ATOMS: atom_id res chain seq x y z
N MET A 1 17.03 43.15 52.19
CA MET A 1 16.46 42.73 50.89
C MET A 1 17.35 41.61 50.37
N THR A 2 17.01 40.36 50.68
CA THR A 2 17.81 39.19 50.32
C THR A 2 17.30 38.63 49.00
N ILE A 3 18.13 38.67 47.96
CA ILE A 3 17.82 38.13 46.64
C ILE A 3 18.42 36.72 46.61
N TYR A 4 17.58 35.69 46.55
CA TYR A 4 18.02 34.32 46.35
C TYR A 4 18.32 34.11 44.86
N ALA A 5 19.60 33.95 44.51
CA ALA A 5 20.01 33.46 43.20
C ALA A 5 19.71 31.95 43.15
N TYR A 6 18.71 31.56 42.36
CA TYR A 6 18.51 30.17 42.01
C TYR A 6 19.51 29.82 40.92
N ASP A 7 20.58 29.10 41.29
CA ASP A 7 21.41 28.40 40.32
C ASP A 7 20.52 27.43 39.55
N SER A 8 20.49 27.58 38.23
CA SER A 8 19.78 26.69 37.32
C SER A 8 20.39 25.29 37.41
N ILE A 9 19.73 24.40 38.14
CA ILE A 9 20.07 22.97 38.15
C ILE A 9 19.76 22.44 36.74
N ASP A 10 20.80 22.11 35.99
CA ASP A 10 20.66 21.35 34.75
C ASP A 10 20.12 19.95 35.11
N LEU A 11 18.79 19.80 35.00
CA LEU A 11 18.12 18.53 35.15
C LEU A 11 18.56 17.62 33.99
N VAL A 12 19.55 16.76 34.25
CA VAL A 12 19.90 15.65 33.37
C VAL A 12 18.63 14.82 33.19
N ARG A 13 18.04 14.87 31.98
CA ARG A 13 16.83 14.11 31.68
C ARG A 13 17.13 12.63 31.93
N PRO A 14 16.34 11.93 32.76
CA PRO A 14 16.53 10.50 32.93
C PRO A 14 16.35 9.82 31.58
N LYS A 15 17.32 8.99 31.18
CA LYS A 15 17.20 8.11 30.02
C LYS A 15 16.13 7.08 30.36
N TRP A 16 14.88 7.35 29.99
CA TRP A 16 13.80 6.37 30.15
C TRP A 16 14.10 5.19 29.23
N GLY A 17 14.30 4.00 29.81
CA GLY A 17 14.62 2.78 29.07
C GLY A 17 13.65 2.55 27.92
N GLY A 18 14.16 2.57 26.69
CA GLY A 18 13.37 2.56 25.46
C GLY A 18 14.16 2.97 24.22
N GLU A 19 15.33 3.60 24.39
CA GLU A 19 16.22 4.01 23.29
C GLU A 19 16.72 2.83 22.43
N ASP A 20 16.76 1.60 22.97
CA ASP A 20 17.26 0.40 22.27
C ASP A 20 16.15 -0.55 21.75
N ARG A 21 14.88 -0.13 21.72
CA ARG A 21 13.82 -0.99 21.15
C ARG A 21 13.94 -1.06 19.63
N LYS A 22 14.55 -2.13 19.14
CA LYS A 22 14.56 -2.51 17.73
C LYS A 22 13.13 -2.51 17.19
N ASN A 23 12.89 -1.84 16.06
CA ASN A 23 11.56 -1.86 15.48
C ASN A 23 11.31 -3.23 14.86
N LYS A 24 10.09 -3.77 15.06
CA LYS A 24 9.70 -5.07 14.49
C LYS A 24 9.85 -5.14 12.96
N TRP A 25 9.78 -4.00 12.26
CA TRP A 25 9.96 -3.98 10.80
C TRP A 25 11.39 -4.30 10.35
N GLU A 26 12.39 -4.08 11.20
CA GLU A 26 13.80 -4.35 10.88
C GLU A 26 14.06 -5.86 10.68
N GLU A 27 13.21 -6.72 11.24
CA GLU A 27 13.26 -8.18 10.99
C GLU A 27 12.89 -8.56 9.55
N TYR A 28 12.19 -7.67 8.84
CA TYR A 28 11.67 -7.90 7.49
C TYR A 28 12.40 -7.09 6.43
N GLU A 29 13.55 -6.50 6.77
CA GLU A 29 14.34 -5.70 5.88
C GLU A 29 14.83 -6.50 4.66
N ASP A 30 15.23 -7.75 4.88
CA ASP A 30 15.66 -8.67 3.80
C ASP A 30 14.53 -8.98 2.80
N GLN A 31 13.27 -8.86 3.22
CA GLN A 31 12.10 -9.08 2.37
C GLN A 31 11.60 -7.81 1.68
N PHE A 32 12.24 -6.66 1.92
CA PHE A 32 11.75 -5.36 1.48
C PHE A 32 11.46 -5.31 -0.03
N GLU A 33 12.40 -5.80 -0.86
CA GLU A 33 12.26 -5.79 -2.31
C GLU A 33 11.07 -6.64 -2.81
N GLU A 34 10.81 -7.78 -2.16
CA GLU A 34 9.69 -8.63 -2.52
C GLU A 34 8.36 -7.97 -2.13
N LEU A 35 8.27 -7.43 -0.91
CA LEU A 35 7.10 -6.69 -0.44
C LEU A 35 6.84 -5.47 -1.34
N LEU A 36 7.89 -4.78 -1.77
CA LEU A 36 7.78 -3.62 -2.65
C LEU A 36 7.24 -4.00 -4.03
N LYS A 37 7.67 -5.12 -4.60
CA LYS A 37 7.11 -5.67 -5.86
C LYS A 37 5.62 -5.96 -5.72
N LEU A 38 5.21 -6.62 -4.64
CA LEU A 38 3.78 -6.90 -4.39
C LEU A 38 2.96 -5.60 -4.29
N TYR A 39 3.54 -4.55 -3.74
CA TYR A 39 2.86 -3.25 -3.61
C TYR A 39 2.79 -2.45 -4.90
N GLN A 40 3.91 -2.31 -5.63
CA GLN A 40 4.01 -1.41 -6.79
C GLN A 40 3.64 -2.08 -8.11
N VAL A 41 3.96 -3.37 -8.27
CA VAL A 41 3.77 -4.10 -9.53
C VAL A 41 2.44 -4.84 -9.53
N ASP A 42 2.19 -5.60 -8.45
CA ASP A 42 0.94 -6.38 -8.30
C ASP A 42 -0.21 -5.52 -7.76
N LEU A 43 0.09 -4.30 -7.30
CA LEU A 43 -0.88 -3.33 -6.79
C LEU A 43 -1.72 -3.91 -5.63
N LEU A 44 -1.12 -4.74 -4.78
CA LEU A 44 -1.81 -5.34 -3.64
C LEU A 44 -2.00 -4.33 -2.50
N SER A 45 -3.07 -4.54 -1.71
CA SER A 45 -3.26 -3.83 -0.46
C SER A 45 -2.31 -4.32 0.64
N PHE A 46 -2.15 -3.55 1.71
CA PHE A 46 -1.33 -4.01 2.82
C PHE A 46 -1.92 -5.25 3.49
N GLU A 47 -3.24 -5.38 3.54
CA GLU A 47 -3.89 -6.61 4.02
C GLU A 47 -3.58 -7.79 3.10
N GLN A 48 -3.66 -7.61 1.78
CA GLN A 48 -3.35 -8.67 0.81
C GLN A 48 -1.87 -9.07 0.84
N ILE A 49 -0.97 -8.11 0.98
CA ILE A 49 0.46 -8.38 1.15
C ILE A 49 0.69 -9.11 2.47
N ALA A 50 0.00 -8.71 3.54
CA ALA A 50 0.10 -9.34 4.85
C ALA A 50 -0.33 -10.81 4.81
N GLU A 51 -1.46 -11.10 4.17
CA GLU A 51 -1.95 -12.47 3.96
C GLU A 51 -0.96 -13.31 3.13
N LYS A 52 -0.38 -12.72 2.08
CA LYS A 52 0.54 -13.43 1.18
C LYS A 52 1.92 -13.68 1.79
N ALA A 53 2.44 -12.72 2.54
CA ALA A 53 3.80 -12.76 3.11
C ALA A 53 3.83 -13.29 4.55
N GLY A 54 2.68 -13.45 5.21
CA GLY A 54 2.60 -13.83 6.62
C GLY A 54 3.09 -12.73 7.58
N VAL A 55 3.14 -11.48 7.13
CA VAL A 55 3.64 -10.33 7.89
C VAL A 55 2.48 -9.44 8.29
N ASN A 56 2.48 -8.88 9.51
CA ASN A 56 1.44 -7.92 9.90
C ASN A 56 1.43 -6.69 8.98
N TRP A 57 0.25 -6.28 8.50
CA TRP A 57 0.09 -5.15 7.58
C TRP A 57 0.66 -3.83 8.13
N TRP A 58 0.62 -3.64 9.44
CA TRP A 58 1.17 -2.46 10.11
C TRP A 58 2.70 -2.45 10.06
N THR A 59 3.33 -3.62 10.21
CA THR A 59 4.78 -3.80 10.05
C THR A 59 5.22 -3.48 8.62
N ILE A 60 4.47 -3.94 7.61
CA ILE A 60 4.76 -3.61 6.20
C ILE A 60 4.65 -2.09 5.97
N LYS A 61 3.60 -1.47 6.50
CA LYS A 61 3.38 -0.02 6.38
C LYS A 61 4.50 0.79 7.05
N THR A 62 4.98 0.37 8.22
CA THR A 62 6.08 1.05 8.92
C THR A 62 7.41 0.83 8.22
N LEU A 63 7.70 -0.38 7.75
CA LEU A 63 8.86 -0.69 6.90
C LEU A 63 8.94 0.25 5.70
N PHE A 64 7.84 0.35 4.94
CA PHE A 64 7.79 1.18 3.74
C PHE A 64 8.00 2.67 4.05
N LYS A 65 7.42 3.16 5.15
CA LYS A 65 7.66 4.53 5.60
C LYS A 65 9.12 4.76 5.99
N ALA A 66 9.72 3.83 6.74
CA ALA A 66 11.12 3.91 7.14
C ALA A 66 12.08 3.91 5.93
N LYS A 67 11.71 3.17 4.87
CA LYS A 67 12.45 3.11 3.61
C LYS A 67 12.09 4.23 2.61
N GLY A 68 11.26 5.20 3.01
CA GLY A 68 10.92 6.34 2.17
C GLY A 68 9.99 6.03 0.98
N VAL A 69 9.30 4.89 0.99
CA VAL A 69 8.36 4.51 -0.07
C VAL A 69 7.15 5.44 -0.03
N LYS A 70 6.85 6.09 -1.17
CA LYS A 70 5.65 6.91 -1.32
C LYS A 70 4.41 6.04 -1.30
N LEU A 71 3.60 6.17 -0.25
CA LEU A 71 2.36 5.44 -0.11
C LEU A 71 1.24 6.11 -0.91
N ILE A 72 0.57 5.34 -1.75
CA ILE A 72 -0.62 5.78 -2.50
C ILE A 72 -1.89 5.48 -1.71
N SER A 73 -2.91 6.32 -1.93
CA SER A 73 -4.24 6.12 -1.38
C SER A 73 -4.95 4.93 -2.02
N HIS A 74 -5.97 4.41 -1.33
CA HIS A 74 -6.83 3.36 -1.87
C HIS A 74 -7.48 3.75 -3.21
N LYS A 75 -7.86 5.03 -3.36
CA LYS A 75 -8.47 5.56 -4.58
C LYS A 75 -7.48 5.57 -5.75
N GLU A 76 -6.26 6.02 -5.52
CA GLU A 76 -5.19 6.02 -6.53
C GLU A 76 -4.83 4.59 -6.95
N ARG A 77 -4.61 3.68 -5.99
CA ARG A 77 -4.35 2.27 -6.29
C ARG A 77 -5.44 1.66 -7.17
N SER A 78 -6.70 1.91 -6.80
CA SER A 78 -7.84 1.41 -7.57
C SER A 78 -7.88 1.98 -9.00
N LYS A 79 -7.52 3.25 -9.19
CA LYS A 79 -7.44 3.88 -10.51
C LYS A 79 -6.32 3.26 -11.36
N ILE A 80 -5.13 3.09 -10.79
CA ILE A 80 -3.98 2.47 -11.47
C ILE A 80 -4.33 1.02 -11.87
N LYS A 81 -4.95 0.26 -10.97
CA LYS A 81 -5.35 -1.12 -11.24
C LYS A 81 -6.35 -1.21 -12.40
N ARG A 82 -7.38 -0.36 -12.40
CA ARG A 82 -8.35 -0.32 -13.50
C ARG A 82 -7.72 0.10 -14.83
N ALA A 83 -6.79 1.05 -14.81
CA ALA A 83 -6.05 1.43 -16.02
C ALA A 83 -5.19 0.27 -16.55
N LYS A 84 -4.55 -0.50 -15.67
CA LYS A 84 -3.79 -1.70 -16.03
C LYS A 84 -4.69 -2.78 -16.64
N ASP A 85 -5.90 -2.97 -16.11
CA ASP A 85 -6.84 -3.99 -16.58
C ASP A 85 -7.60 -3.58 -17.86
N TYR A 86 -7.60 -2.29 -18.22
CA TYR A 86 -8.41 -1.76 -19.33
C TYR A 86 -8.11 -2.43 -20.68
N PRO A 87 -6.85 -2.57 -21.15
CA PRO A 87 -6.59 -3.16 -22.46
C PRO A 87 -7.14 -4.58 -22.59
N LEU A 88 -6.98 -5.40 -21.54
CA LEU A 88 -7.51 -6.76 -21.49
C LEU A 88 -9.04 -6.77 -21.54
N LEU A 89 -9.68 -5.98 -20.68
CA LEU A 89 -11.15 -5.96 -20.60
C LEU A 89 -11.81 -5.37 -21.85
N TYR A 90 -11.14 -4.41 -22.50
CA TYR A 90 -11.57 -3.87 -23.78
C TYR A 90 -11.54 -4.94 -24.86
N ASP A 91 -10.41 -5.65 -25.00
CA ASP A 91 -10.25 -6.70 -26.00
C ASP A 91 -11.28 -7.83 -25.82
N LEU A 92 -11.44 -8.31 -24.59
CA LEU A 92 -12.41 -9.36 -24.29
C LEU A 92 -13.84 -8.96 -24.62
N HIS A 93 -14.24 -7.71 -24.32
CA HIS A 93 -15.62 -7.27 -24.50
C HIS A 93 -15.92 -6.84 -25.94
N TYR A 94 -15.07 -5.98 -26.53
CA TYR A 94 -15.34 -5.34 -27.81
C TYR A 94 -14.76 -6.11 -29.01
N ASN A 95 -13.55 -6.67 -28.90
CA ASN A 95 -12.93 -7.38 -30.02
C ASN A 95 -13.36 -8.86 -30.07
N GLN A 96 -13.43 -9.52 -28.91
CA GLN A 96 -13.82 -10.94 -28.82
C GLN A 96 -15.33 -11.14 -28.60
N GLY A 97 -16.08 -10.06 -28.33
CA GLY A 97 -17.54 -10.10 -28.18
C GLY A 97 -18.05 -10.83 -26.93
N LEU A 98 -17.21 -11.03 -25.90
CA LEU A 98 -17.65 -11.69 -24.68
C LEU A 98 -18.58 -10.78 -23.87
N THR A 99 -19.65 -11.37 -23.35
CA THR A 99 -20.53 -10.71 -22.38
C THR A 99 -19.84 -10.55 -21.02
N LEU A 100 -20.26 -9.56 -20.23
CA LEU A 100 -19.70 -9.32 -18.90
C LEU A 100 -19.80 -10.55 -17.97
N ASN A 101 -20.86 -11.35 -18.11
CA ASN A 101 -21.05 -12.57 -17.33
C ASN A 101 -20.07 -13.67 -17.75
N GLN A 102 -19.76 -13.80 -19.05
CA GLN A 102 -18.73 -14.72 -19.53
C GLN A 102 -17.33 -14.30 -19.05
N ILE A 103 -17.03 -13.00 -19.09
CA ILE A 103 -15.79 -12.45 -18.57
C ILE A 103 -15.68 -12.74 -17.06
N TYR A 104 -16.76 -12.53 -16.30
CA TYR A 104 -16.80 -12.89 -14.88
C TYR A 104 -16.58 -14.39 -14.64
N ALA A 105 -17.27 -15.25 -15.38
CA ALA A 105 -17.15 -16.70 -15.20
C ALA A 105 -15.71 -17.20 -15.39
N LYS A 106 -15.02 -16.70 -16.42
CA LYS A 106 -13.68 -17.13 -16.82
C LYS A 106 -12.54 -16.39 -16.10
N TYR A 107 -12.64 -15.08 -15.95
CA TYR A 107 -11.56 -14.21 -15.44
C TYR A 107 -11.85 -13.62 -14.05
N LYS A 108 -13.02 -13.88 -13.47
CA LYS A 108 -13.42 -13.43 -12.13
C LYS A 108 -13.51 -11.91 -11.93
N TYR A 109 -13.51 -11.13 -13.02
CA TYR A 109 -13.83 -9.70 -12.95
C TYR A 109 -15.34 -9.50 -12.79
N SER A 110 -15.77 -8.82 -11.73
CA SER A 110 -17.20 -8.60 -11.49
C SER A 110 -17.81 -7.67 -12.56
N PRO A 111 -19.07 -7.89 -13.00
CA PRO A 111 -19.69 -7.02 -14.01
C PRO A 111 -19.70 -5.52 -13.64
N PRO A 112 -19.93 -5.11 -12.37
CA PRO A 112 -19.79 -3.70 -11.98
C PRO A 112 -18.37 -3.15 -12.17
N TYR A 113 -17.35 -3.94 -11.83
CA TYR A 113 -15.94 -3.55 -12.01
C TYR A 113 -15.61 -3.37 -13.49
N ILE A 114 -16.01 -4.32 -14.34
CA ILE A 114 -15.77 -4.24 -15.79
C ILE A 114 -16.41 -2.98 -16.36
N ARG A 115 -17.68 -2.69 -16.02
CA ARG A 115 -18.35 -1.45 -16.45
C ARG A 115 -17.59 -0.21 -16.03
N GLN A 116 -17.08 -0.18 -14.81
CA GLN A 116 -16.30 0.96 -14.32
C GLN A 116 -14.98 1.12 -15.10
N VAL A 117 -14.25 0.03 -15.35
CA VAL A 117 -13.01 0.07 -16.13
C VAL A 117 -13.25 0.61 -17.53
N LEU A 118 -14.25 0.06 -18.24
CA LEU A 118 -14.57 0.48 -19.60
C LEU A 118 -15.01 1.94 -19.65
N ARG A 119 -15.87 2.37 -18.71
CA ARG A 119 -16.33 3.77 -18.61
C ARG A 119 -15.16 4.74 -18.39
N GLU A 120 -14.21 4.40 -17.53
CA GLU A 120 -13.07 5.27 -17.24
C GLU A 120 -12.05 5.33 -18.38
N GLY A 121 -11.85 4.23 -19.11
CA GLY A 121 -10.93 4.21 -20.25
C GLY A 121 -11.47 4.92 -21.51
N HIS A 122 -12.78 4.95 -21.71
CA HIS A 122 -13.42 5.75 -22.79
C HIS A 122 -13.25 7.27 -22.62
N VAL A 123 -12.87 7.75 -21.43
CA VAL A 123 -12.60 9.18 -21.19
C VAL A 123 -11.16 9.57 -21.56
N LEU A 124 -10.28 8.59 -21.78
CA LEU A 124 -8.85 8.78 -22.05
C LEU A 124 -8.46 8.46 -23.51
N ALA A 125 -9.39 7.95 -24.32
CA ALA A 125 -9.23 7.67 -25.75
C ALA A 125 -9.89 8.78 -26.58
#